data_AF-A0A4W2EDZ6-F1
#
_entry.id   AF-A0A4W2EDZ6-F1
#
_cell.length_a   1.000
_cell.length_b   1.000
_cell.length_c   1.000
_cell.angle_alpha   90.00
_cell.angle_beta   90.00
_cell.angle_gamma   90.00
#
_symmetry.space_group_name_H-M   'P 1'
#
loop_
_entity.id
_entity.type
_entity.pdbx_description
1 polymer ?
#
loop_
_entity_poly.entity_id
_entity_poly.type
_entity_poly.pdbx_seq_one_letter_code
_entity_poly.pdbx_strand_id
1 'polypeptide(L)'
;MRKRQQSQNEETPAVSQAPGNQRPNNTCCFCWCCCCSCSCLTVRNEERGENAGRPTHTTKMESIQVLEECQNPTSDEVLSWSQNFDKMMKAPAGRNLFREFLRTEYSEENLLFWLACEDLKKEQNKKVIEEKARMIYDDYISILSPKEINLVINPKDLRIDTKRASGAGGQHVNTTDSAVRIVHLPTGIVSECQQERSQLKNKEMAMKKLRAKLYSLQLEEETSKRYNARKIQIGTKGRSEKIRTYNFPQNRVTDHRINKSLHDLETFMQGEYLLDELVQSLKDYANYESLVEIIAKEV
;
A
#
# COMPACT_ATOMS: atom_id res chain seq x y z
N MET A 1 -59.60 -0.16 -44.26
CA MET A 1 -60.94 -0.69 -43.87
C MET A 1 -61.08 -0.61 -42.35
N ARG A 2 -62.31 -0.39 -41.81
CA ARG A 2 -62.75 -0.55 -40.39
C ARG A 2 -61.87 0.10 -39.28
N LYS A 3 -62.29 1.26 -38.72
CA LYS A 3 -62.96 1.48 -37.39
C LYS A 3 -62.01 1.34 -36.16
N ARG A 4 -61.77 2.33 -35.27
CA ARG A 4 -62.65 3.16 -34.35
C ARG A 4 -63.24 2.28 -33.22
N GLN A 5 -63.31 2.59 -31.92
CA GLN A 5 -63.29 3.83 -31.06
C GLN A 5 -62.18 3.72 -29.95
N GLN A 6 -61.90 4.60 -28.95
CA GLN A 6 -62.59 5.68 -28.16
C GLN A 6 -63.61 5.20 -27.09
N SER A 7 -63.75 5.79 -25.87
CA SER A 7 -63.10 6.93 -25.16
C SER A 7 -63.51 7.00 -23.65
N GLN A 8 -62.91 7.93 -22.86
CA GLN A 8 -63.39 8.53 -21.57
C GLN A 8 -63.33 7.66 -20.27
N ASN A 9 -62.91 8.18 -19.09
CA ASN A 9 -63.53 9.10 -18.08
C ASN A 9 -64.75 8.47 -17.35
N GLU A 10 -65.06 8.71 -16.05
CA GLU A 10 -64.91 9.94 -15.22
C GLU A 10 -64.94 9.65 -13.68
N GLU A 11 -64.42 10.58 -12.86
CA GLU A 11 -64.83 11.02 -11.49
C GLU A 11 -64.82 10.12 -10.20
N THR A 12 -64.99 10.80 -9.05
CA THR A 12 -64.83 10.34 -7.64
C THR A 12 -66.00 10.82 -6.76
N PRO A 13 -66.24 10.23 -5.55
CA PRO A 13 -66.10 11.07 -4.34
C PRO A 13 -65.68 10.36 -3.01
N ALA A 14 -65.11 11.17 -2.10
CA ALA A 14 -65.25 11.28 -0.62
C ALA A 14 -65.71 10.10 0.29
N VAL A 15 -65.39 10.00 1.60
CA VAL A 15 -64.44 10.66 2.55
C VAL A 15 -64.38 9.80 3.84
N SER A 16 -63.25 9.76 4.58
CA SER A 16 -63.23 9.42 6.02
C SER A 16 -61.93 9.87 6.74
N GLN A 17 -62.00 10.04 8.05
CA GLN A 17 -61.01 10.67 8.97
C GLN A 17 -60.77 9.75 10.18
N ALA A 18 -59.74 9.83 11.04
CA ALA A 18 -58.45 10.54 11.20
C ALA A 18 -57.71 9.82 12.39
N PRO A 19 -56.54 10.23 12.96
CA PRO A 19 -55.52 11.25 12.63
C PRO A 19 -54.18 10.59 12.18
N GLY A 20 -53.06 11.25 11.91
CA GLY A 20 -52.63 12.64 12.06
C GLY A 20 -51.38 12.73 12.94
N ASN A 21 -50.21 12.92 12.33
CA ASN A 21 -48.96 13.25 13.04
C ASN A 21 -48.09 14.16 12.16
N GLN A 22 -47.48 15.18 12.75
CA GLN A 22 -46.84 16.28 12.02
C GLN A 22 -45.38 15.94 11.70
N ARG A 23 -44.96 16.10 10.45
CA ARG A 23 -43.53 16.10 10.09
C ARG A 23 -42.97 17.51 10.32
N PRO A 24 -41.98 17.71 11.20
CA PRO A 24 -41.32 19.00 11.33
C PRO A 24 -40.46 19.29 10.09
N ASN A 25 -40.54 20.51 9.57
CA ASN A 25 -39.62 21.01 8.54
C ASN A 25 -38.27 21.34 9.19
N ASN A 26 -37.34 20.38 9.21
CA ASN A 26 -35.95 20.65 9.57
C ASN A 26 -35.19 21.20 8.37
N THR A 27 -35.46 22.48 8.07
CA THR A 27 -34.64 23.30 7.19
C THR A 27 -33.21 23.34 7.73
N CYS A 28 -32.25 22.75 7.00
CA CYS A 28 -30.85 22.77 7.42
C CYS A 28 -30.28 24.18 7.26
N CYS A 29 -30.18 24.93 8.36
CA CYS A 29 -29.52 26.23 8.37
C CYS A 29 -28.00 26.05 8.16
N PHE A 30 -27.45 26.72 7.15
CA PHE A 30 -26.01 26.99 7.09
C PHE A 30 -25.61 27.83 8.31
N CYS A 31 -25.02 27.21 9.32
CA CYS A 31 -24.41 27.89 10.46
C CYS A 31 -22.94 27.48 10.55
N TRP A 32 -22.04 28.39 10.18
CA TRP A 32 -20.60 28.19 10.24
C TRP A 32 -20.12 28.50 11.66
N CYS A 33 -20.23 27.53 12.58
CA CYS A 33 -19.75 27.68 13.95
C CYS A 33 -19.02 26.40 14.43
N CYS A 34 -17.80 26.56 14.90
CA CYS A 34 -17.04 25.50 15.59
C CYS A 34 -17.60 25.24 17.00
N CYS A 35 -17.08 24.19 17.64
CA CYS A 35 -17.24 23.89 19.06
C CYS A 35 -18.64 23.42 19.51
N CYS A 36 -19.01 22.18 19.15
CA CYS A 36 -19.88 21.38 20.01
C CYS A 36 -19.57 19.88 19.91
N SER A 37 -19.13 19.27 21.01
CA SER A 37 -18.82 17.83 21.09
C SER A 37 -20.05 17.07 21.59
N CYS A 38 -20.91 16.59 20.69
CA CYS A 38 -22.09 15.79 21.03
C CYS A 38 -22.12 14.44 20.29
N SER A 39 -21.97 13.36 21.04
CA SER A 39 -22.02 11.97 20.57
C SER A 39 -23.46 11.51 20.26
N CYS A 40 -24.09 12.08 19.23
CA CYS A 40 -25.53 11.93 18.97
C CYS A 40 -25.89 11.56 17.51
N LEU A 41 -25.20 10.59 16.90
CA LEU A 41 -25.54 10.13 15.54
C LEU A 41 -25.29 8.64 15.24
N THR A 42 -25.51 7.76 16.22
CA THR A 42 -25.64 6.31 15.99
C THR A 42 -27.09 5.95 15.67
N VAL A 43 -27.40 5.76 14.38
CA VAL A 43 -28.72 5.28 13.95
C VAL A 43 -28.89 3.82 14.38
N ARG A 44 -29.84 3.54 15.27
CA ARG A 44 -30.32 2.18 15.53
C ARG A 44 -31.06 1.65 14.31
N ASN A 45 -30.50 0.64 13.66
CA ASN A 45 -31.28 -0.31 12.87
C ASN A 45 -31.55 -1.53 13.75
N GLU A 46 -32.82 -1.84 13.98
CA GLU A 46 -33.23 -3.02 14.75
C GLU A 46 -33.26 -4.25 13.84
N GLU A 47 -32.71 -5.38 14.31
CA GLU A 47 -32.66 -6.61 13.53
C GLU A 47 -34.03 -7.32 13.46
N ARG A 48 -34.44 -7.70 12.24
CA ARG A 48 -35.33 -8.83 12.01
C ARG A 48 -34.57 -9.85 11.17
N GLY A 49 -34.15 -10.94 11.79
CA GLY A 49 -33.47 -12.02 11.10
C GLY A 49 -34.44 -13.04 10.48
N GLU A 50 -33.99 -13.74 9.44
CA GLU A 50 -34.11 -15.20 9.37
C GLU A 50 -33.14 -15.80 8.32
N ASN A 51 -32.36 -16.80 8.75
CA ASN A 51 -31.68 -17.85 7.99
C ASN A 51 -31.19 -17.63 6.54
N ALA A 52 -29.87 -17.50 6.37
CA ALA A 52 -29.06 -18.48 5.62
C ALA A 52 -27.56 -18.30 5.94
N GLY A 53 -26.83 -19.40 6.19
CA GLY A 53 -25.47 -19.34 6.73
C GLY A 53 -24.36 -19.11 5.70
N ARG A 54 -23.48 -18.14 5.98
CA ARG A 54 -22.11 -18.08 5.44
C ARG A 54 -21.20 -17.43 6.50
N PRO A 55 -20.00 -17.98 6.80
CA PRO A 55 -19.12 -17.39 7.80
C PRO A 55 -18.56 -16.06 7.28
N THR A 56 -19.10 -14.95 7.77
CA THR A 56 -18.46 -13.64 7.69
C THR A 56 -17.19 -13.71 8.53
N HIS A 57 -16.04 -13.70 7.85
CA HIS A 57 -14.74 -13.70 8.51
C HIS A 57 -14.54 -12.31 9.14
N THR A 58 -14.95 -12.15 10.40
CA THR A 58 -14.84 -10.88 11.14
C THR A 58 -13.37 -10.49 11.23
N THR A 59 -12.99 -9.49 10.45
CA THR A 59 -11.62 -8.98 10.38
C THR A 59 -11.26 -8.36 11.73
N LYS A 60 -10.46 -9.08 12.52
CA LYS A 60 -9.89 -8.62 13.80
C LYS A 60 -8.86 -7.50 13.58
N MET A 61 -9.35 -6.36 13.10
CA MET A 61 -8.57 -5.14 12.88
C MET A 61 -9.32 -3.85 13.28
N GLU A 62 -10.55 -3.98 13.81
CA GLU A 62 -11.10 -3.00 14.76
C GLU A 62 -10.24 -2.90 16.03
N SER A 63 -9.37 -3.89 16.28
CA SER A 63 -8.30 -3.87 17.30
C SER A 63 -7.17 -2.87 17.03
N ILE A 64 -7.20 -2.10 15.93
CA ILE A 64 -6.43 -0.85 15.77
C ILE A 64 -7.36 0.38 15.78
N GLN A 65 -8.48 0.30 16.51
CA GLN A 65 -9.13 1.48 17.11
C GLN A 65 -8.39 1.90 18.39
N VAL A 66 -7.05 1.89 18.38
CA VAL A 66 -6.27 2.54 19.43
C VAL A 66 -6.27 4.05 19.19
N LEU A 67 -7.43 4.68 19.43
CA LEU A 67 -7.37 5.94 20.14
C LEU A 67 -6.77 5.60 21.50
N GLU A 68 -5.47 5.86 21.66
CA GLU A 68 -4.88 5.95 22.99
C GLU A 68 -5.71 7.02 23.73
N GLU A 69 -6.28 6.69 24.89
CA GLU A 69 -7.10 7.63 25.69
C GLU A 69 -6.21 8.74 26.24
N CYS A 70 -5.94 9.73 25.38
CA CYS A 70 -5.01 10.79 25.65
C CYS A 70 -5.65 11.86 26.54
N GLN A 71 -4.93 12.27 27.57
CA GLN A 71 -5.17 13.56 28.18
C GLN A 71 -4.86 14.67 27.16
N ASN A 72 -5.59 15.78 27.24
CA ASN A 72 -5.30 16.96 26.41
C ASN A 72 -3.85 17.40 26.67
N PRO A 73 -3.06 17.69 25.63
CA PRO A 73 -1.64 17.97 25.80
C PRO A 73 -1.42 19.30 26.53
N THR A 74 -0.33 19.36 27.30
CA THR A 74 0.08 20.57 28.01
C THR A 74 0.62 21.63 27.04
N SER A 75 0.60 22.90 27.48
CA SER A 75 1.16 24.02 26.70
C SER A 75 2.63 23.76 26.33
N ASP A 76 3.42 23.19 27.25
CA ASP A 76 4.84 22.94 27.04
C ASP A 76 5.09 21.79 26.05
N GLU A 77 4.24 20.75 26.02
CA GLU A 77 4.29 19.71 25.00
C GLU A 77 4.00 20.29 23.60
N VAL A 78 2.92 21.07 23.46
CA VAL A 78 2.54 21.72 22.19
C VAL A 78 3.64 22.67 21.70
N LEU A 79 4.23 23.46 22.60
CA LEU A 79 5.40 24.29 22.29
C LEU A 79 6.58 23.42 21.84
N SER A 80 6.85 22.30 22.52
CA SER A 80 7.93 21.38 22.15
C SER A 80 7.75 20.80 20.74
N TRP A 81 6.51 20.50 20.34
CA TRP A 81 6.16 19.93 19.04
C TRP A 81 6.38 20.92 17.89
N SER A 82 6.06 22.21 18.10
CA SER A 82 6.30 23.24 17.08
C SER A 82 7.78 23.38 16.68
N GLN A 83 8.70 22.97 17.57
CA GLN A 83 10.14 22.94 17.33
C GLN A 83 10.62 21.66 16.64
N ASN A 84 9.88 20.54 16.75
CA ASN A 84 10.27 19.25 16.18
C ASN A 84 9.08 18.29 16.04
N PHE A 85 8.73 17.99 14.78
CA PHE A 85 7.68 17.06 14.37
C PHE A 85 7.82 15.64 14.96
N ASP A 86 9.04 15.13 15.16
CA ASP A 86 9.26 13.81 15.76
C ASP A 86 8.77 13.73 17.22
N LYS A 87 8.79 14.84 17.96
CA LYS A 87 8.24 14.89 19.32
C LYS A 87 6.72 14.70 19.29
N MET A 88 6.05 15.34 18.33
CA MET A 88 4.60 15.19 18.11
C MET A 88 4.24 13.75 17.71
N MET A 89 4.99 13.16 16.78
CA MET A 89 4.76 11.77 16.33
C MET A 89 5.04 10.72 17.41
N LYS A 90 5.94 11.01 18.35
CA LYS A 90 6.23 10.14 19.51
C LYS A 90 5.16 10.27 20.62
N ALA A 91 4.56 11.44 20.79
CA ALA A 91 3.50 11.67 21.77
C ALA A 91 2.13 11.12 21.31
N PRO A 92 1.43 10.30 22.12
CA PRO A 92 0.06 9.86 21.83
C PRO A 92 -0.91 11.01 21.47
N ALA A 93 -0.93 12.08 22.28
CA ALA A 93 -1.77 13.25 22.03
C ALA A 93 -1.40 14.00 20.74
N GLY A 94 -0.10 14.05 20.40
CA GLY A 94 0.39 14.66 19.18
C GLY A 94 -0.01 13.87 17.92
N ARG A 95 0.04 12.53 18.00
CA ARG A 95 -0.51 11.65 16.95
C ARG A 95 -2.00 11.86 16.76
N ASN A 96 -2.78 11.96 17.84
CA ASN A 96 -4.24 12.15 17.74
C ASN A 96 -4.60 13.49 17.10
N LEU A 97 -3.98 14.61 17.52
CA LEU A 97 -4.20 15.92 16.90
C LEU A 97 -3.74 15.96 15.42
N PHE A 98 -2.60 15.34 15.11
CA PHE A 98 -2.15 15.23 13.72
C PHE A 98 -3.07 14.33 12.88
N ARG A 99 -3.68 13.30 13.47
CA ARG A 99 -4.73 12.48 12.83
C ARG A 99 -5.97 13.31 12.51
N GLU A 100 -6.41 14.18 13.41
CA GLU A 100 -7.56 15.06 13.18
C GLU A 100 -7.30 16.05 12.05
N PHE A 101 -6.09 16.61 11.96
CA PHE A 101 -5.65 17.39 10.80
C PHE A 101 -5.63 16.56 9.50
N LEU A 102 -5.07 15.36 9.51
CA LEU A 102 -5.05 14.48 8.34
C LEU A 102 -6.46 14.01 7.91
N ARG A 103 -7.43 13.93 8.84
CA ARG A 103 -8.85 13.69 8.50
C ARG A 103 -9.46 14.86 7.73
N THR A 104 -9.16 16.11 8.12
CA THR A 104 -9.61 17.28 7.35
C THR A 104 -8.98 17.36 5.96
N GLU A 105 -7.77 16.80 5.82
CA GLU A 105 -7.03 16.68 4.54
C GLU A 105 -7.21 15.30 3.86
N TYR A 106 -8.26 14.54 4.19
CA TYR A 106 -8.62 13.24 3.59
C TYR A 106 -7.43 12.26 3.39
N SER A 107 -6.59 12.13 4.42
CA SER A 107 -5.31 11.41 4.33
C SER A 107 -4.85 10.77 5.66
N GLU A 108 -5.77 10.43 6.57
CA GLU A 108 -5.43 9.76 7.84
C GLU A 108 -4.77 8.38 7.66
N GLU A 109 -5.01 7.74 6.50
CA GLU A 109 -4.43 6.48 6.06
C GLU A 109 -2.89 6.51 6.09
N ASN A 110 -2.28 7.67 5.80
CA ASN A 110 -0.83 7.85 5.85
C ASN A 110 -0.27 7.63 7.27
N LEU A 111 -0.98 8.11 8.30
CA LEU A 111 -0.60 7.94 9.70
C LEU A 111 -0.93 6.54 10.21
N LEU A 112 -2.06 5.96 9.79
CA LEU A 112 -2.43 4.59 10.12
C LEU A 112 -1.44 3.57 9.54
N PHE A 113 -0.98 3.79 8.31
CA PHE A 113 0.09 3.02 7.69
C PHE A 113 1.43 3.17 8.43
N TRP A 114 1.81 4.41 8.79
CA TRP A 114 3.03 4.65 9.58
C TRP A 114 2.99 3.92 10.93
N LEU A 115 1.86 3.98 11.65
CA LEU A 115 1.65 3.25 12.89
C LEU A 115 1.79 1.74 12.71
N ALA A 116 1.15 1.17 11.69
CA ALA A 116 1.26 -0.25 11.38
C ALA A 116 2.70 -0.66 11.02
N CYS A 117 3.47 0.20 10.34
CA CYS A 117 4.90 -0.01 10.10
C CYS A 117 5.74 0.07 11.38
N GLU A 118 5.46 0.96 12.32
CA GLU A 118 6.12 0.99 13.62
C GLU A 118 5.80 -0.27 14.46
N ASP A 119 4.57 -0.76 14.42
CA ASP A 119 4.15 -2.00 15.11
C ASP A 119 4.63 -3.29 14.42
N LEU A 120 5.04 -3.19 13.15
CA LEU A 120 5.82 -4.22 12.46
C LEU A 120 7.29 -4.19 12.89
N LYS A 121 7.92 -3.01 13.02
CA LYS A 121 9.33 -2.87 13.45
C LYS A 121 9.57 -3.36 14.88
N LYS A 122 8.57 -3.26 15.76
CA LYS A 122 8.62 -3.78 17.14
C LYS A 122 8.51 -5.31 17.21
N GLU A 123 8.05 -5.96 16.15
CA GLU A 123 7.80 -7.40 16.13
C GLU A 123 9.09 -8.21 15.93
N GLN A 124 9.24 -9.31 16.66
CA GLN A 124 10.37 -10.23 16.53
C GLN A 124 9.96 -11.63 16.07
N ASN A 125 8.67 -12.00 16.22
CA ASN A 125 8.21 -13.31 15.80
C ASN A 125 8.01 -13.36 14.28
N LYS A 126 8.88 -14.09 13.56
CA LYS A 126 8.86 -14.21 12.09
C LYS A 126 7.48 -14.50 11.49
N LYS A 127 6.65 -15.34 12.12
CA LYS A 127 5.29 -15.64 11.62
C LYS A 127 4.34 -14.45 11.75
N VAL A 128 4.50 -13.66 12.81
CA VAL A 128 3.69 -12.44 13.05
C VAL A 128 4.19 -11.29 12.18
N ILE A 129 5.51 -11.20 11.91
CA ILE A 129 6.08 -10.29 10.90
C ILE A 129 5.47 -10.56 9.52
N GLU A 130 5.45 -11.83 9.09
CA GLU A 130 4.93 -12.24 7.79
C GLU A 130 3.43 -11.91 7.63
N GLU A 131 2.60 -12.22 8.63
CA GLU A 131 1.17 -11.90 8.60
C GLU A 131 0.89 -10.38 8.75
N LYS A 132 1.57 -9.67 9.65
CA LYS A 132 1.47 -8.19 9.75
C LYS A 132 1.86 -7.52 8.45
N ALA A 133 2.95 -7.95 7.80
CA ALA A 133 3.38 -7.41 6.52
C ALA A 133 2.38 -7.68 5.39
N ARG A 134 1.76 -8.88 5.37
CA ARG A 134 0.67 -9.20 4.43
C ARG A 134 -0.54 -8.30 4.64
N MET A 135 -1.00 -8.14 5.89
CA MET A 135 -2.11 -7.24 6.24
C MET A 135 -1.79 -5.79 5.84
N ILE A 136 -0.60 -5.28 6.17
CA ILE A 136 -0.17 -3.93 5.77
C ILE A 136 -0.19 -3.74 4.24
N TYR A 137 0.23 -4.75 3.47
CA TYR A 137 0.14 -4.71 2.02
C TYR A 137 -1.31 -4.69 1.52
N ASP A 138 -2.15 -5.62 1.99
CA ASP A 138 -3.54 -5.75 1.56
C ASP A 138 -4.38 -4.51 1.93
N ASP A 139 -4.22 -3.99 3.16
CA ASP A 139 -4.98 -2.87 3.70
C ASP A 139 -4.53 -1.50 3.17
N TYR A 140 -3.25 -1.29 2.84
CA TYR A 140 -2.71 0.07 2.56
C TYR A 140 -1.96 0.23 1.22
N ILE A 141 -1.43 -0.85 0.62
CA ILE A 141 -0.54 -0.77 -0.57
C ILE A 141 -1.22 -1.34 -1.83
N SER A 142 -2.06 -2.37 -1.68
CA SER A 142 -2.75 -3.03 -2.79
C SER A 142 -3.57 -2.06 -3.65
N ILE A 143 -3.64 -2.29 -4.96
CA ILE A 143 -4.47 -1.47 -5.86
C ILE A 143 -5.98 -1.52 -5.49
N LEU A 144 -6.40 -2.59 -4.82
CA LEU A 144 -7.77 -2.78 -4.29
C LEU A 144 -7.88 -2.42 -2.79
N SER A 145 -6.85 -1.82 -2.20
CA SER A 145 -6.83 -1.37 -0.80
C SER A 145 -8.04 -0.45 -0.50
N PRO A 146 -8.70 -0.64 0.65
CA PRO A 146 -9.74 0.26 1.15
C PRO A 146 -9.18 1.54 1.80
N LYS A 147 -7.85 1.62 2.02
CA LYS A 147 -7.13 2.69 2.74
C LYS A 147 -5.80 3.03 2.02
N GLU A 148 -5.85 3.16 0.69
CA GLU A 148 -4.64 3.29 -0.15
C GLU A 148 -3.82 4.50 0.30
N ILE A 149 -2.55 4.29 0.67
CA ILE A 149 -1.69 5.41 1.08
C ILE A 149 -1.52 6.41 -0.06
N ASN A 150 -1.44 7.69 0.29
CA ASN A 150 -1.16 8.73 -0.67
C ASN A 150 0.31 8.70 -1.07
N LEU A 151 0.65 7.81 -2.01
CA LEU A 151 1.91 7.88 -2.77
C LEU A 151 2.02 9.28 -3.38
N VAL A 152 2.93 10.08 -2.82
CA VAL A 152 3.18 11.48 -3.17
C VAL A 152 3.97 11.53 -4.47
N ILE A 153 3.25 11.43 -5.60
CA ILE A 153 3.82 11.80 -6.89
C ILE A 153 3.89 13.33 -6.90
N ASN A 154 5.11 13.87 -6.96
CA ASN A 154 5.37 15.31 -7.02
C ASN A 154 4.63 15.93 -8.22
N PRO A 155 3.77 16.96 -8.03
CA PRO A 155 2.97 17.51 -9.12
C PRO A 155 3.81 18.18 -10.22
N LYS A 156 5.09 18.51 -9.97
CA LYS A 156 6.01 19.02 -11.00
C LYS A 156 6.42 17.95 -12.02
N ASP A 157 6.38 16.69 -11.62
CA ASP A 157 6.74 15.53 -12.45
C ASP A 157 5.55 15.00 -13.27
N LEU A 158 4.42 15.71 -13.23
CA LEU A 158 3.16 15.33 -13.89
C LEU A 158 2.75 16.34 -14.95
N ARG A 159 2.71 15.88 -16.21
CA ARG A 159 1.98 16.56 -17.28
C ARG A 159 0.54 16.03 -17.31
N ILE A 160 -0.44 16.91 -17.21
CA ILE A 160 -1.86 16.58 -17.30
C ILE A 160 -2.43 17.23 -18.57
N ASP A 161 -2.82 16.42 -19.54
CA ASP A 161 -3.49 16.86 -20.77
C ASP A 161 -4.99 16.52 -20.68
N THR A 162 -5.87 17.46 -21.01
CA THR A 162 -7.32 17.25 -21.11
C THR A 162 -7.74 17.07 -22.57
N LYS A 163 -8.67 16.13 -22.82
CA LYS A 163 -9.17 15.80 -24.17
C LYS A 163 -10.68 15.56 -24.16
N ARG A 164 -11.31 15.59 -25.34
CA ARG A 164 -12.70 15.10 -25.51
C ARG A 164 -12.73 13.59 -25.31
N ALA A 165 -13.77 13.10 -24.64
CA ALA A 165 -14.02 11.67 -24.54
C ALA A 165 -14.39 11.10 -25.92
N SER A 166 -14.00 9.86 -26.19
CA SER A 166 -14.34 9.14 -27.42
C SER A 166 -15.36 8.04 -27.15
N GLY A 167 -16.25 7.79 -28.13
CA GLY A 167 -17.26 6.74 -28.07
C GLY A 167 -18.67 7.25 -28.40
N ALA A 168 -19.68 6.41 -28.18
CA ALA A 168 -21.08 6.76 -28.38
C ALA A 168 -21.54 7.80 -27.34
N GLY A 169 -22.01 8.95 -27.80
CA GLY A 169 -22.43 10.04 -26.93
C GLY A 169 -23.26 11.11 -27.64
N GLY A 170 -24.04 11.86 -26.86
CA GLY A 170 -24.73 13.06 -27.33
C GLY A 170 -23.83 14.30 -27.32
N GLN A 171 -24.44 15.47 -27.51
CA GLN A 171 -23.76 16.78 -27.61
C GLN A 171 -22.65 16.99 -26.57
N HIS A 172 -22.89 16.64 -25.29
CA HIS A 172 -21.92 16.75 -24.20
C HIS A 172 -20.57 16.04 -24.45
N VAL A 173 -20.55 14.92 -25.19
CA VAL A 173 -19.29 14.22 -25.51
C VAL A 173 -18.51 14.96 -26.61
N ASN A 174 -19.22 15.61 -27.53
CA ASN A 174 -18.63 16.38 -28.62
C ASN A 174 -18.15 17.79 -28.18
N THR A 175 -18.69 18.33 -27.08
CA THR A 175 -18.38 19.69 -26.58
C THR A 175 -17.45 19.73 -25.36
N THR A 176 -17.47 18.72 -24.49
CA THR A 176 -16.86 18.82 -23.15
C THR A 176 -15.57 18.01 -23.06
N ASP A 177 -14.47 18.68 -22.67
CA ASP A 177 -13.14 18.07 -22.49
C ASP A 177 -13.04 17.32 -21.13
N SER A 178 -13.86 16.27 -20.98
CA SER A 178 -14.01 15.50 -19.74
C SER A 178 -12.98 14.37 -19.57
N ALA A 179 -12.26 13.97 -20.62
CA ALA A 179 -11.27 12.91 -20.56
C ALA A 179 -9.89 13.46 -20.17
N VAL A 180 -9.16 12.69 -19.36
CA VAL A 180 -7.89 13.14 -18.77
C VAL A 180 -6.79 12.13 -19.08
N ARG A 181 -5.65 12.64 -19.57
CA ARG A 181 -4.40 11.93 -19.76
C ARG A 181 -3.36 12.52 -18.81
N ILE A 182 -2.59 11.65 -18.15
CA ILE A 182 -1.52 12.04 -17.23
C ILE A 182 -0.24 11.31 -17.65
N VAL A 183 0.86 12.05 -17.74
CA VAL A 183 2.19 11.53 -18.06
C VAL A 183 3.13 11.84 -16.90
N HIS A 184 3.77 10.81 -16.36
CA HIS A 184 4.85 10.98 -15.40
C HIS A 184 6.16 11.23 -16.16
N LEU A 185 6.68 12.45 -16.07
CA LEU A 185 7.81 12.91 -16.89
C LEU A 185 9.10 12.09 -16.67
N PRO A 186 9.51 11.72 -15.43
CA PRO A 186 10.74 10.96 -15.21
C PRO A 186 10.75 9.52 -15.76
N THR A 187 9.58 8.87 -15.89
CA THR A 187 9.48 7.47 -16.34
C THR A 187 8.78 7.29 -17.68
N GLY A 188 8.27 8.38 -18.27
CA GLY A 188 7.46 8.34 -19.50
C GLY A 188 6.11 7.62 -19.37
N ILE A 189 5.73 7.12 -18.18
CA ILE A 189 4.52 6.32 -18.00
C ILE A 189 3.28 7.20 -18.22
N VAL A 190 2.42 6.73 -19.13
CA VAL A 190 1.13 7.34 -19.45
C VAL A 190 -0.01 6.60 -18.75
N SER A 191 -0.93 7.36 -18.17
CA SER A 191 -2.23 6.90 -17.66
C SER A 191 -3.34 7.75 -18.27
N GLU A 192 -4.50 7.18 -18.57
CA GLU A 192 -5.66 7.95 -19.01
C GLU A 192 -6.99 7.37 -18.52
N CYS A 193 -7.99 8.24 -18.44
CA CYS A 193 -9.35 7.88 -18.06
C CYS A 193 -10.39 8.78 -18.75
N GLN A 194 -11.51 8.17 -19.14
CA GLN A 194 -12.66 8.81 -19.77
C GLN A 194 -13.98 8.10 -19.40
N GLN A 195 -14.02 7.40 -18.27
CA GLN A 195 -15.14 6.54 -17.86
C GLN A 195 -16.29 7.35 -17.24
N GLU A 196 -15.96 8.44 -16.55
CA GLU A 196 -16.93 9.33 -15.89
C GLU A 196 -17.27 10.53 -16.77
N ARG A 197 -18.43 11.14 -16.53
CA ARG A 197 -18.79 12.43 -17.18
C ARG A 197 -18.01 13.61 -16.61
N SER A 198 -17.52 13.49 -15.37
CA SER A 198 -16.74 14.52 -14.67
C SER A 198 -15.24 14.39 -14.97
N GLN A 199 -14.64 15.51 -15.37
CA GLN A 199 -13.19 15.63 -15.55
C GLN A 199 -12.42 15.34 -14.27
N LEU A 200 -12.93 15.80 -13.10
CA LEU A 200 -12.25 15.61 -11.81
C LEU A 200 -12.14 14.13 -11.44
N LYS A 201 -13.24 13.38 -11.55
CA LYS A 201 -13.24 11.92 -11.35
C LYS A 201 -12.33 11.18 -12.34
N ASN A 202 -12.28 11.62 -13.60
CA ASN A 202 -11.36 11.05 -14.57
C ASN A 202 -9.90 11.35 -14.23
N LYS A 203 -9.59 12.54 -13.69
CA LYS A 203 -8.25 12.90 -13.17
C LYS A 203 -7.86 12.02 -11.97
N GLU A 204 -8.74 11.87 -10.99
CA GLU A 204 -8.54 11.01 -9.81
C GLU A 204 -8.28 9.55 -10.22
N MET A 205 -9.12 9.00 -11.09
CA MET A 205 -8.99 7.61 -11.54
C MET A 205 -7.81 7.41 -12.51
N ALA A 206 -7.39 8.43 -13.27
CA ALA A 206 -6.13 8.42 -14.00
C ALA A 206 -4.91 8.48 -13.07
N MET A 207 -4.98 9.23 -11.95
CA MET A 207 -3.95 9.27 -10.92
C MET A 207 -3.80 7.91 -10.20
N LYS A 208 -4.90 7.27 -9.77
CA LYS A 208 -4.84 5.92 -9.17
C LYS A 208 -4.25 4.88 -10.13
N LYS A 209 -4.66 4.91 -11.41
CA LYS A 209 -4.05 4.08 -12.47
C LYS A 209 -2.56 4.39 -12.70
N LEU A 210 -2.11 5.62 -12.49
CA LEU A 210 -0.70 6.01 -12.61
C LEU A 210 0.14 5.53 -11.42
N ARG A 211 -0.35 5.72 -10.18
CA ARG A 211 0.23 5.18 -8.94
C ARG A 211 0.48 3.68 -9.06
N ALA A 212 -0.54 2.93 -9.49
CA ALA A 212 -0.45 1.49 -9.69
C ALA A 212 0.66 1.07 -10.69
N LYS A 213 0.77 1.77 -11.83
CA LYS A 213 1.81 1.49 -12.84
C LYS A 213 3.23 1.81 -12.34
N LEU A 214 3.39 2.89 -11.59
CA LEU A 214 4.68 3.27 -11.01
C LEU A 214 5.10 2.26 -9.93
N TYR A 215 4.15 1.82 -9.09
CA TYR A 215 4.38 0.77 -8.09
C TYR A 215 4.77 -0.57 -8.73
N SER A 216 4.07 -1.00 -9.79
CA SER A 216 4.42 -2.25 -10.48
C SER A 216 5.80 -2.21 -11.13
N LEU A 217 6.20 -1.07 -11.70
CA LEU A 217 7.54 -0.90 -12.27
C LEU A 217 8.65 -1.03 -11.21
N GLN A 218 8.47 -0.35 -10.06
CA GLN A 218 9.42 -0.44 -8.94
C GLN A 218 9.55 -1.87 -8.42
N LEU A 219 8.43 -2.59 -8.28
CA LEU A 219 8.40 -3.97 -7.82
C LEU A 219 9.04 -4.93 -8.83
N GLU A 220 8.82 -4.73 -10.12
CA GLU A 220 9.46 -5.51 -11.20
C GLU A 220 10.98 -5.27 -11.24
N GLU A 221 11.43 -4.03 -11.03
CA GLU A 221 12.86 -3.71 -10.99
C GLU A 221 13.55 -4.36 -9.77
N GLU A 222 12.95 -4.27 -8.57
CA GLU A 222 13.47 -4.92 -7.37
C GLU A 222 13.49 -6.45 -7.46
N THR A 223 12.41 -7.05 -7.95
CA THR A 223 12.33 -8.51 -8.10
C THR A 223 13.32 -9.00 -9.16
N SER A 224 13.52 -8.24 -10.24
CA SER A 224 14.56 -8.51 -11.25
C SER A 224 15.98 -8.40 -10.69
N LYS A 225 16.29 -7.33 -9.93
CA LYS A 225 17.58 -7.17 -9.22
C LYS A 225 17.85 -8.35 -8.28
N ARG A 226 16.85 -8.72 -7.47
CA ARG A 226 16.91 -9.83 -6.50
C ARG A 226 17.06 -11.20 -7.18
N TYR A 227 16.36 -11.41 -8.30
CA TYR A 227 16.48 -12.61 -9.13
C TYR A 227 17.87 -12.72 -9.77
N ASN A 228 18.38 -11.64 -10.38
CA ASN A 228 19.69 -11.62 -11.02
C ASN A 228 20.84 -11.84 -10.02
N ALA A 229 20.80 -11.19 -8.86
CA ALA A 229 21.77 -11.43 -7.79
C ALA A 229 21.77 -12.91 -7.33
N ARG A 230 20.58 -13.49 -7.12
CA ARG A 230 20.44 -14.92 -6.77
C ARG A 230 20.91 -15.85 -7.89
N LYS A 231 20.68 -15.50 -9.15
CA LYS A 231 21.12 -16.27 -10.33
C LYS A 231 22.65 -16.28 -10.43
N ILE A 232 23.31 -15.14 -10.18
CA ILE A 232 24.77 -15.04 -10.11
C ILE A 232 25.32 -15.91 -8.97
N GLN A 233 24.72 -15.86 -7.78
CA GLN A 233 25.15 -16.64 -6.62
C GLN A 233 24.98 -18.17 -6.78
N ILE A 234 24.03 -18.63 -7.60
CA ILE A 234 23.72 -20.07 -7.78
C ILE A 234 24.38 -20.66 -9.04
N GLY A 235 24.74 -19.83 -10.02
CA GLY A 235 25.24 -20.27 -11.32
C GLY A 235 24.18 -20.95 -12.18
N THR A 236 24.63 -21.70 -13.20
CA THR A 236 23.78 -22.58 -14.03
C THR A 236 23.41 -23.89 -13.33
N LYS A 237 24.00 -24.18 -12.16
CA LYS A 237 24.01 -25.47 -11.46
C LYS A 237 24.79 -26.56 -12.21
N GLY A 238 25.74 -26.16 -13.05
CA GLY A 238 26.59 -27.08 -13.81
C GLY A 238 27.52 -27.89 -12.89
N ARG A 239 27.85 -29.13 -13.28
CA ARG A 239 28.80 -29.99 -12.52
C ARG A 239 30.20 -29.36 -12.42
N SER A 240 30.55 -28.49 -13.38
CA SER A 240 31.77 -27.67 -13.44
C SER A 240 31.77 -26.49 -12.46
N GLU A 241 30.61 -26.00 -12.02
CA GLU A 241 30.47 -24.85 -11.12
C GLU A 241 30.52 -25.26 -9.63
N LYS A 242 30.92 -26.50 -9.35
CA LYS A 242 30.94 -27.05 -7.99
C LYS A 242 31.97 -26.29 -7.14
N ILE A 243 31.49 -25.56 -6.13
CA ILE A 243 32.35 -24.86 -5.17
C ILE A 243 33.20 -25.85 -4.34
N ARG A 244 32.61 -26.94 -3.81
CA ARG A 244 33.33 -27.95 -3.01
C ARG A 244 32.96 -29.40 -3.32
N THR A 245 33.94 -30.29 -3.28
CA THR A 245 33.73 -31.74 -3.16
C THR A 245 34.02 -32.18 -1.73
N TYR A 246 33.06 -32.88 -1.11
CA TYR A 246 33.24 -33.61 0.14
C TYR A 246 33.36 -35.11 -0.24
N ASN A 247 34.41 -35.78 0.21
CA ASN A 247 34.70 -37.18 -0.13
C ASN A 247 34.95 -38.01 1.13
N PHE A 248 33.89 -38.60 1.67
CA PHE A 248 33.91 -39.39 2.91
C PHE A 248 34.85 -40.63 2.81
N PRO A 249 34.81 -41.47 1.76
CA PRO A 249 35.74 -42.60 1.61
C PRO A 249 37.23 -42.22 1.55
N GLN A 250 37.57 -40.97 1.26
CA GLN A 250 38.96 -40.47 1.22
C GLN A 250 39.29 -39.51 2.37
N ASN A 251 38.37 -39.36 3.34
CA ASN A 251 38.42 -38.41 4.45
C ASN A 251 38.96 -37.01 4.06
N ARG A 252 38.38 -36.43 2.99
CA ARG A 252 38.90 -35.21 2.33
C ARG A 252 37.80 -34.28 1.83
N VAL A 253 38.02 -32.97 1.99
CA VAL A 253 37.30 -31.90 1.29
C VAL A 253 38.23 -31.20 0.28
N THR A 254 37.68 -30.72 -0.83
CA THR A 254 38.39 -29.91 -1.83
C THR A 254 37.52 -28.72 -2.26
N ASP A 255 38.06 -27.50 -2.20
CA ASP A 255 37.40 -26.28 -2.70
C ASP A 255 38.00 -25.89 -4.06
N HIS A 256 37.18 -25.95 -5.11
CA HIS A 256 37.64 -25.84 -6.50
C HIS A 256 37.94 -24.40 -6.93
N ARG A 257 37.54 -23.40 -6.13
CA ARG A 257 37.84 -21.99 -6.40
C ARG A 257 39.32 -21.65 -6.25
N ILE A 258 40.02 -22.38 -5.40
CA ILE A 258 41.46 -22.24 -5.12
C ILE A 258 42.22 -23.57 -5.26
N ASN A 259 41.55 -24.62 -5.74
CA ASN A 259 42.03 -26.01 -5.85
C ASN A 259 42.63 -26.61 -4.56
N LYS A 260 42.35 -26.01 -3.39
CA LYS A 260 42.87 -26.45 -2.10
C LYS A 260 42.12 -27.68 -1.59
N SER A 261 42.86 -28.71 -1.19
CA SER A 261 42.35 -29.89 -0.51
C SER A 261 42.76 -29.89 0.95
N LEU A 262 41.84 -30.27 1.84
CA LEU A 262 42.08 -30.53 3.26
C LEU A 262 41.64 -31.94 3.61
N HIS A 263 42.45 -32.63 4.41
CA HIS A 263 42.12 -33.92 4.99
C HIS A 263 41.52 -33.74 6.40
N ASP A 264 40.92 -34.80 6.92
CA ASP A 264 40.04 -34.78 8.10
C ASP A 264 38.72 -34.00 7.84
N LEU A 265 37.77 -34.76 7.30
CA LEU A 265 36.44 -34.30 6.98
C LEU A 265 35.55 -34.16 8.22
N GLU A 266 35.88 -34.83 9.33
CA GLU A 266 35.07 -34.78 10.56
C GLU A 266 35.29 -33.45 11.28
N THR A 267 36.56 -33.12 11.59
CA THR A 267 36.98 -31.83 12.15
C THR A 267 36.52 -30.65 11.26
N PHE A 268 36.61 -30.79 9.92
CA PHE A 268 36.12 -29.78 8.99
C PHE A 268 34.58 -29.60 9.02
N MET A 269 33.83 -30.68 9.19
CA MET A 269 32.36 -30.66 9.25
C MET A 269 31.82 -30.20 10.61
N GLN A 270 32.61 -30.38 11.69
CA GLN A 270 32.34 -29.81 13.02
C GLN A 270 32.54 -28.27 13.03
N GLY A 271 33.26 -27.73 12.04
CA GLY A 271 33.45 -26.29 11.85
C GLY A 271 34.63 -25.71 12.64
N GLU A 272 35.60 -26.55 13.00
CA GLU A 272 36.80 -26.14 13.73
C GLU A 272 37.88 -25.54 12.81
N TYR A 273 39.14 -25.47 13.29
CA TYR A 273 40.27 -24.78 12.67
C TYR A 273 40.50 -25.07 11.17
N LEU A 274 40.17 -26.27 10.67
CA LEU A 274 40.28 -26.61 9.25
C LEU A 274 39.27 -25.83 8.37
N LEU A 275 38.09 -25.51 8.89
CA LEU A 275 37.13 -24.65 8.20
C LEU A 275 37.64 -23.21 8.17
N ASP A 276 38.17 -22.70 9.29
CA ASP A 276 38.75 -21.36 9.37
C ASP A 276 39.98 -21.20 8.48
N GLU A 277 40.86 -22.21 8.42
CA GLU A 277 42.03 -22.23 7.53
C GLU A 277 41.61 -22.12 6.06
N LEU A 278 40.58 -22.87 5.64
CA LEU A 278 40.02 -22.77 4.29
C LEU A 278 39.40 -21.39 4.05
N VAL A 279 38.61 -20.89 5.00
CA VAL A 279 37.95 -19.57 4.92
C VAL A 279 38.99 -18.45 4.81
N GLN A 280 40.10 -18.52 5.53
CA GLN A 280 41.18 -17.55 5.42
C GLN A 280 41.89 -17.65 4.06
N SER A 281 42.25 -18.87 3.64
CA SER A 281 42.85 -19.13 2.30
C SER A 281 42.00 -18.55 1.15
N LEU A 282 40.67 -18.59 1.29
CA LEU A 282 39.72 -18.04 0.33
C LEU A 282 39.65 -16.50 0.34
N LYS A 283 39.79 -15.85 1.51
CA LYS A 283 39.89 -14.39 1.61
C LYS A 283 41.20 -13.91 1.00
N ASP A 284 42.30 -14.57 1.31
CA ASP A 284 43.64 -14.19 0.85
C ASP A 284 43.73 -14.28 -0.68
N TYR A 285 43.15 -15.34 -1.28
CA TYR A 285 42.99 -15.45 -2.73
C TYR A 285 42.09 -14.35 -3.31
N ALA A 286 40.92 -14.09 -2.73
CA ALA A 286 40.02 -13.04 -3.21
C ALA A 286 40.65 -11.64 -3.14
N ASN A 287 41.46 -11.37 -2.11
CA ASN A 287 42.24 -10.13 -1.99
C ASN A 287 43.32 -10.06 -3.08
N TYR A 288 44.03 -11.16 -3.35
CA TYR A 288 45.05 -11.24 -4.39
C TYR A 288 44.46 -10.97 -5.79
N GLU A 289 43.39 -11.67 -6.17
CA GLU A 289 42.71 -11.44 -7.46
C GLU A 289 42.22 -10.00 -7.59
N SER A 290 41.67 -9.42 -6.52
CA SER A 290 41.22 -8.02 -6.50
C SER A 290 42.37 -7.03 -6.72
N LEU A 291 43.55 -7.30 -6.14
CA LEU A 291 44.75 -6.47 -6.35
C LEU A 291 45.29 -6.60 -7.78
N VAL A 292 45.32 -7.82 -8.34
CA VAL A 292 45.69 -8.06 -9.74
C VAL A 292 44.72 -7.34 -10.69
N GLU A 293 43.41 -7.39 -10.42
CA GLU A 293 42.39 -6.65 -11.16
C GLU A 293 42.51 -5.13 -11.08
N ILE A 294 43.11 -4.57 -10.03
CA ILE A 294 43.36 -3.12 -9.90
C ILE A 294 44.61 -2.75 -10.69
N ILE A 295 45.73 -3.47 -10.46
CA ILE A 295 47.01 -3.23 -11.14
C ILE A 295 46.85 -3.35 -12.67
N ALA A 296 46.06 -4.33 -13.15
CA ALA A 296 45.77 -4.52 -14.56
C ALA A 296 44.81 -3.48 -15.19
N LYS A 297 44.36 -2.47 -14.43
CA LYS A 297 43.57 -1.32 -14.89
C LYS A 297 44.32 0.02 -14.78
N GLU A 298 45.51 0.01 -14.20
CA GLU A 298 46.40 1.19 -14.10
C GLU A 298 47.55 1.16 -15.14
N VAL A 299 47.50 0.21 -16.09
CA VAL A 299 48.46 -0.02 -17.20
C VAL A 299 47.75 0.02 -18.54
#